data_AF-A0A948CTR0-F1
#
_entry.id   AF-A0A948CTR0-F1
#
_cell.length_a   1.000
_cell.length_b   1.000
_cell.length_c   1.000
_cell.angle_alpha   90.00
_cell.angle_beta   90.00
_cell.angle_gamma   90.00
#
_symmetry.space_group_name_H-M   'P 1'
#
loop_
_entity.id
_entity.type
_entity.pdbx_description
1 polymer ?
#
loop_
_entity_poly.entity_id
_entity_poly.type
_entity_poly.pdbx_seq_one_letter_code
_entity_poly.pdbx_strand_id
1 'polypeptide(L)'
;MPKLVTVAVPCPLRRGFDYLWPDALQHEPELGMRVSIPFGPRRLVGVIIATDASNDIPSNKMKAVLKVLDNKPTLPLDLVQLGRWAADYYHHPIGDCIQQMLPVTLRKAEQAKEKPAQYWQCSEQLDQLPPLSARAHQQRSLLA
;
A
#
# COMPACT_ATOMS: atom_id res chain seq x y z
N MET A 1 -12.23 17.76 -18.16
CA MET A 1 -12.61 18.16 -16.78
C MET A 1 -11.57 17.57 -15.84
N PRO A 2 -11.18 18.26 -14.75
CA PRO A 2 -10.21 17.72 -13.82
C PRO A 2 -10.73 16.43 -13.19
N LYS A 3 -9.94 15.36 -13.23
CA LYS A 3 -10.25 14.10 -12.56
C LYS A 3 -10.05 14.28 -11.06
N LEU A 4 -10.98 13.79 -10.25
CA LEU A 4 -10.93 13.87 -8.79
C LEU A 4 -10.99 12.48 -8.20
N VAL A 5 -10.23 12.27 -7.13
CA VAL A 5 -10.21 11.01 -6.40
C VAL A 5 -10.41 11.24 -4.91
N THR A 6 -11.19 10.38 -4.27
CA THR A 6 -11.30 10.36 -2.81
C THR A 6 -10.30 9.35 -2.26
N VAL A 7 -9.45 9.80 -1.35
CA VAL A 7 -8.36 9.02 -0.77
C VAL A 7 -8.64 8.76 0.71
N ALA A 8 -8.53 7.50 1.14
CA ALA A 8 -8.50 7.11 2.53
C ALA A 8 -7.10 7.38 3.12
N VAL A 9 -7.04 8.19 4.18
CA VAL A 9 -5.79 8.67 4.79
C VAL A 9 -5.75 8.21 6.25
N PRO A 10 -4.63 7.62 6.76
CA PRO A 10 -4.50 7.17 8.16
C PRO A 10 -4.55 8.35 9.13
N CYS A 11 -5.75 8.79 9.47
CA CYS A 11 -6.01 9.84 10.43
C CYS A 11 -7.35 9.55 11.14
N PRO A 12 -7.55 10.07 12.36
CA PRO A 12 -8.73 9.78 13.18
C PRO A 12 -9.98 10.55 12.70
N LEU A 13 -10.23 10.56 11.39
CA LEU A 13 -11.37 11.23 10.76
C LEU A 13 -12.16 10.21 9.93
N ARG A 14 -13.48 10.18 10.14
CA ARG A 14 -14.41 9.24 9.48
C ARG A 14 -14.83 9.72 8.09
N ARG A 15 -13.87 10.14 7.28
CA ARG A 15 -14.11 10.57 5.90
C ARG A 15 -12.87 10.35 5.04
N GLY A 16 -13.10 10.19 3.74
CA GLY A 16 -12.04 10.35 2.74
C GLY A 16 -11.71 11.81 2.49
N PHE A 17 -10.65 12.04 1.72
CA PHE A 17 -10.21 13.38 1.32
C PHE A 17 -10.08 13.43 -0.19
N ASP A 18 -10.66 14.45 -0.80
CA ASP A 18 -10.62 14.63 -2.24
C ASP A 18 -9.33 15.29 -2.69
N TYR A 19 -8.76 14.77 -3.76
CA TYR A 19 -7.56 15.30 -4.40
C TYR A 19 -7.77 15.41 -5.90
N LEU A 20 -7.12 16.41 -6.50
CA LEU A 20 -6.95 16.46 -7.94
C LEU A 20 -6.05 15.33 -8.39
N TRP A 21 -6.46 14.67 -9.47
CA TRP A 21 -5.62 13.76 -10.24
C TRP A 21 -4.94 14.54 -11.37
N PRO A 22 -3.62 14.77 -11.32
CA PRO A 22 -2.91 15.46 -12.38
C PRO A 22 -2.88 14.63 -13.68
N ASP A 23 -3.12 15.28 -14.81
CA ASP A 23 -2.94 14.67 -16.14
C ASP A 23 -1.48 14.23 -16.41
N ALA A 24 -0.52 14.78 -15.65
CA ALA A 24 0.89 14.39 -15.70
C ALA A 24 1.15 12.98 -15.12
N LEU A 25 0.22 12.41 -14.35
CA LEU A 25 0.32 11.03 -13.91
C LEU A 25 -0.02 10.10 -15.08
N GLN A 26 0.92 9.24 -15.45
CA GLN A 26 0.78 8.28 -16.56
C GLN A 26 -0.20 7.12 -16.27
N HIS A 27 -0.95 7.19 -15.16
CA HIS A 27 -1.88 6.15 -14.72
C HIS A 27 -3.29 6.73 -14.69
N GLU A 28 -4.27 5.91 -15.04
CA GLU A 28 -5.66 6.20 -14.71
C GLU A 28 -5.89 5.94 -13.21
N PRO A 29 -6.74 6.74 -12.54
CA PRO A 29 -7.02 6.51 -11.13
C PRO A 29 -7.88 5.25 -10.98
N GLU A 30 -7.40 4.29 -10.19
CA GLU A 30 -8.12 3.06 -9.88
C GLU A 30 -8.30 2.86 -8.38
N LEU A 31 -9.39 2.19 -8.00
CA LEU A 31 -9.68 1.83 -6.62
C LEU A 31 -8.58 0.91 -6.06
N GLY A 32 -8.16 1.16 -4.82
CA GLY A 32 -7.13 0.36 -4.16
C GLY A 32 -5.69 0.70 -4.53
N MET A 33 -5.47 1.67 -5.45
CA MET A 33 -4.14 2.22 -5.71
C MET A 33 -3.60 2.97 -4.49
N ARG A 34 -2.32 2.75 -4.17
CA ARG A 34 -1.60 3.54 -3.18
C ARG A 34 -1.04 4.81 -3.83
N VAL A 35 -1.30 5.94 -3.18
CA VAL A 35 -0.87 7.25 -3.65
C VAL A 35 -0.16 8.02 -2.55
N SER A 36 0.86 8.79 -2.94
CA SER A 36 1.47 9.80 -2.08
C SER A 36 0.73 11.12 -2.22
N ILE A 37 0.32 11.68 -1.09
CA ILE A 37 -0.49 12.90 -1.03
C ILE A 37 0.08 13.91 -0.03
N PRO A 38 -0.14 15.22 -0.24
CA PRO A 38 0.11 16.22 0.79
C PRO A 38 -1.01 16.21 1.84
N PHE A 39 -0.66 16.16 3.12
CA PHE A 39 -1.60 16.19 4.24
C PHE A 39 -1.08 17.07 5.38
N GLY A 40 -1.64 18.29 5.49
CA GLY A 40 -1.05 19.34 6.32
C GLY A 40 0.41 19.65 5.89
N PRO A 41 1.37 19.67 6.83
CA PRO A 41 2.80 19.84 6.53
C PRO A 41 3.51 18.53 6.12
N ARG A 42 2.82 17.38 6.18
CA ARG A 42 3.41 16.06 5.94
C ARG A 42 3.05 15.53 4.56
N ARG A 43 3.79 14.52 4.11
CA ARG A 43 3.42 13.63 3.00
C ARG A 43 3.02 12.29 3.60
N LEU A 44 1.88 11.75 3.15
CA LEU A 44 1.36 10.49 3.63
C LEU A 44 1.05 9.55 2.46
N VAL A 45 0.97 8.27 2.76
CA VAL A 45 0.44 7.26 1.85
C VAL A 45 -1.05 7.10 2.15
N GLY A 46 -1.87 7.28 1.12
CA GLY A 46 -3.29 7.00 1.14
C GLY A 46 -3.65 5.96 0.08
N VAL A 47 -4.90 5.49 0.14
CA VAL A 47 -5.45 4.54 -0.83
C VAL A 47 -6.68 5.14 -1.49
N ILE A 48 -6.77 5.07 -2.81
CA ILE A 48 -7.94 5.57 -3.54
C ILE A 48 -9.15 4.69 -3.22
N ILE A 49 -10.23 5.32 -2.77
CA ILE A 49 -11.49 4.66 -2.47
C ILE A 49 -12.63 5.11 -3.39
N ALA A 50 -12.54 6.28 -4.03
CA ALA A 50 -13.47 6.69 -5.10
C ALA A 50 -12.72 7.42 -6.23
N THR A 51 -13.19 7.27 -7.47
CA THR A 51 -12.58 7.84 -8.68
C THR A 51 -13.50 8.80 -9.44
N ASP A 52 -14.76 8.88 -9.00
CA ASP A 52 -15.85 9.70 -9.51
C ASP A 52 -16.22 10.82 -8.52
N ALA A 53 -15.25 11.26 -7.72
CA ALA A 53 -15.49 12.30 -6.74
C ALA A 53 -15.95 13.59 -7.44
N SER A 54 -17.05 14.16 -6.97
CA SER A 54 -17.51 15.48 -7.39
C SER A 54 -17.50 16.38 -6.17
N ASN A 55 -16.88 17.55 -6.27
CA ASN A 55 -16.86 18.49 -5.17
C ASN A 55 -17.07 19.93 -5.69
N ASP A 56 -17.81 20.72 -4.92
CA ASP A 56 -18.10 22.14 -5.21
C ASP A 56 -16.88 23.03 -4.92
N ILE A 57 -15.80 22.46 -4.40
CA ILE A 57 -14.54 23.17 -4.15
C ILE A 57 -13.91 23.53 -5.50
N PRO A 58 -13.55 24.81 -5.73
CA PRO A 58 -12.80 25.20 -6.91
C PRO A 58 -11.47 24.43 -7.03
N SER A 59 -11.18 23.92 -8.23
CA SER A 59 -9.97 23.11 -8.48
C SER A 59 -8.68 23.81 -8.05
N ASN A 60 -8.60 25.14 -8.16
CA ASN A 60 -7.42 25.91 -7.73
C ASN A 60 -7.13 25.88 -6.22
N LYS A 61 -8.09 25.46 -5.38
CA LYS A 61 -7.91 25.29 -3.92
C LYS A 61 -7.64 23.85 -3.52
N MET A 62 -7.83 22.90 -4.43
CA MET A 62 -7.60 21.49 -4.16
C MET A 62 -6.11 21.15 -4.26
N LYS A 63 -5.67 20.29 -3.34
CA LYS A 63 -4.33 19.71 -3.43
C LYS A 63 -4.36 18.55 -4.44
N ALA A 64 -3.23 18.30 -5.08
CA ALA A 64 -3.09 17.21 -6.04
C ALA A 64 -2.43 15.97 -5.43
N VAL A 65 -2.74 14.81 -6.00
CA VAL A 65 -1.94 13.59 -5.81
C VAL A 65 -0.51 13.86 -6.30
N LEU A 66 0.50 13.48 -5.50
CA LEU A 66 1.91 13.71 -5.82
C LEU A 66 2.47 12.61 -6.71
N LYS A 67 2.12 11.35 -6.42
CA LYS A 67 2.69 10.17 -7.07
C LYS A 67 1.83 8.93 -6.85
N VAL A 68 1.71 8.10 -7.89
CA VAL A 68 1.23 6.71 -7.80
C VAL A 68 2.41 5.82 -7.38
N LEU A 69 2.23 5.00 -6.34
CA LEU A 69 3.33 4.24 -5.74
C LEU A 69 3.59 2.89 -6.41
N ASP A 70 2.58 2.33 -7.06
CA ASP A 70 2.62 0.99 -7.68
C ASP A 70 2.00 1.03 -9.08
N ASN A 71 2.45 0.12 -9.95
CA ASN A 71 1.96 0.06 -11.34
C ASN A 71 0.55 -0.52 -11.45
N LYS A 72 0.07 -1.21 -10.41
CA LYS A 72 -1.26 -1.84 -10.32
C LYS A 72 -1.85 -1.56 -8.94
N PRO A 73 -3.18 -1.58 -8.78
CA PRO A 73 -3.80 -1.51 -7.47
C PRO A 73 -3.21 -2.55 -6.52
N THR A 74 -2.71 -2.09 -5.37
CA THR A 74 -2.11 -2.95 -4.35
C THR A 74 -3.17 -3.60 -3.49
N LEU A 75 -4.29 -2.91 -3.28
CA LEU A 75 -5.44 -3.44 -2.57
C LEU A 75 -6.52 -3.85 -3.58
N PRO A 76 -6.89 -5.14 -3.65
CA PRO A 76 -8.03 -5.61 -4.42
C PRO A 76 -9.35 -4.88 -4.09
N LEU A 77 -10.26 -4.80 -5.07
CA LEU A 77 -11.51 -4.05 -4.95
C LEU A 77 -12.44 -4.59 -3.85
N ASP A 78 -12.53 -5.91 -3.70
CA ASP A 78 -13.29 -6.58 -2.64
C ASP A 78 -12.79 -6.19 -1.25
N LEU A 79 -11.47 -6.05 -1.06
CA LEU A 79 -10.90 -5.56 0.20
C LEU A 79 -11.16 -4.07 0.44
N VAL A 80 -11.20 -3.24 -0.62
CA VAL A 80 -11.63 -1.84 -0.50
C VAL A 80 -13.09 -1.77 -0.06
N GLN A 81 -13.96 -2.60 -0.64
CA GLN A 81 -15.38 -2.68 -0.27
C GLN A 81 -15.57 -3.18 1.16
N LEU A 82 -14.83 -4.22 1.56
CA LEU A 82 -14.84 -4.73 2.94
C LEU A 82 -14.38 -3.67 3.93
N GLY A 83 -13.31 -2.93 3.62
CA GLY A 83 -12.81 -1.85 4.47
C GLY A 83 -13.81 -0.72 4.63
N ARG A 84 -14.55 -0.37 3.57
CA ARG A 84 -15.66 0.59 3.61
C ARG A 84 -16.80 0.11 4.49
N TRP A 85 -17.29 -1.10 4.24
CA TRP A 85 -18.34 -1.71 5.05
C TRP A 85 -17.95 -1.77 6.54
N ALA A 86 -16.71 -2.17 6.86
CA ALA A 86 -16.24 -2.23 8.23
C ALA A 86 -16.17 -0.84 8.89
N ALA A 87 -15.69 0.17 8.17
CA ALA A 87 -15.65 1.54 8.66
C ALA A 87 -17.05 2.08 8.97
N ASP A 88 -18.01 1.84 8.08
CA ASP A 88 -19.40 2.27 8.24
C ASP A 88 -20.09 1.52 9.38
N TYR A 89 -19.99 0.19 9.39
CA TYR A 89 -20.64 -0.66 10.38
C TYR A 89 -20.10 -0.45 11.79
N TYR A 90 -18.77 -0.47 11.96
CA TYR A 90 -18.13 -0.29 13.26
C TYR A 90 -17.87 1.17 13.63
N HIS A 91 -18.33 2.12 12.80
CA HIS A 91 -18.13 3.55 13.01
C HIS A 91 -16.64 3.89 13.26
N HIS A 92 -15.74 3.28 12.50
CA HIS A 92 -14.30 3.48 12.62
C HIS A 92 -13.79 4.38 11.48
N PRO A 93 -12.77 5.24 11.69
CA PRO A 93 -12.11 5.95 10.60
C PRO A 93 -11.73 5.04 9.41
N ILE A 94 -12.24 5.37 8.21
CA ILE A 94 -12.01 4.61 6.97
C ILE A 94 -10.52 4.50 6.62
N GLY A 95 -9.75 5.56 6.89
CA GLY A 95 -8.31 5.58 6.70
C GLY A 95 -7.59 4.45 7.42
N ASP A 96 -7.96 4.25 8.69
CA ASP A 96 -7.36 3.20 9.52
C ASP A 96 -7.83 1.82 9.08
N CYS A 97 -9.12 1.64 8.79
CA CYS A 97 -9.67 0.37 8.29
C CYS A 97 -8.95 -0.10 7.02
N ILE A 98 -8.77 0.79 6.04
CA ILE A 98 -8.08 0.47 4.78
C ILE A 98 -6.59 0.21 5.01
N GLN A 99 -5.93 0.97 5.90
CA GLN A 99 -4.52 0.78 6.22
C GLN A 99 -4.24 -0.55 6.93
N GLN A 100 -5.18 -1.06 7.73
CA GLN A 100 -5.04 -2.37 8.35
C GLN A 100 -5.13 -3.53 7.35
N MET A 101 -5.75 -3.33 6.19
CA MET A 101 -5.75 -4.33 5.11
C MET A 101 -4.40 -4.46 4.41
N LEU A 102 -3.49 -3.49 4.62
CA LEU A 102 -2.16 -3.50 4.03
C LEU A 102 -1.10 -4.06 5.00
N PRO A 103 -0.17 -4.90 4.52
CA PRO A 103 1.07 -5.20 5.24
C PRO A 103 1.82 -3.93 5.62
N VAL A 104 2.51 -3.93 6.77
CA VAL A 104 3.21 -2.75 7.30
C VAL A 104 4.19 -2.14 6.30
N THR A 105 4.86 -2.95 5.48
CA THR A 105 5.77 -2.48 4.42
C THR A 105 5.05 -1.68 3.34
N LEU A 106 3.80 -2.03 3.03
CA LEU A 106 2.98 -1.33 2.04
C LEU A 106 2.25 -0.10 2.60
N ARG A 107 2.39 0.20 3.89
CA ARG A 107 1.91 1.46 4.48
C ARG A 107 2.89 2.62 4.27
N LYS A 108 4.10 2.30 3.82
CA LYS A 108 5.17 3.26 3.54
C LYS A 108 5.21 3.63 2.05
N ALA A 109 5.93 4.71 1.74
CA ALA A 109 5.94 5.32 0.41
C ALA A 109 6.77 4.55 -0.63
N GLU A 110 7.45 3.47 -0.24
CA GLU A 110 8.16 2.61 -1.18
C GLU A 110 7.19 1.79 -2.04
N GLN A 111 7.61 1.55 -3.28
CA GLN A 111 6.91 0.67 -4.21
C GLN A 111 6.88 -0.76 -3.65
N ALA A 112 5.77 -1.47 -3.88
CA ALA A 112 5.62 -2.86 -3.50
C ALA A 112 6.70 -3.70 -4.18
N LYS A 113 7.43 -4.48 -3.38
CA LYS A 113 8.40 -5.46 -3.86
C LYS A 113 7.94 -6.84 -3.47
N GLU A 114 7.78 -7.71 -4.46
CA GLU A 114 7.55 -9.12 -4.20
C GLU A 114 8.84 -9.71 -3.62
N LYS A 115 8.73 -10.39 -2.48
CA LYS A 115 9.85 -11.19 -1.99
C LYS A 115 9.89 -12.47 -2.82
N PRO A 116 11.04 -12.84 -3.42
CA PRO A 116 11.14 -14.11 -4.09
C PRO A 116 10.86 -15.22 -3.08
N ALA A 117 10.04 -16.18 -3.47
CA ALA A 117 9.84 -17.39 -2.70
C ALA A 117 11.19 -18.12 -2.60
N GLN A 118 11.62 -18.39 -1.36
CA GLN A 118 12.80 -19.19 -1.11
C GLN A 118 12.38 -20.65 -1.11
N TYR A 119 13.06 -21.45 -1.93
CA TYR A 119 12.86 -22.89 -1.98
C TYR A 119 14.14 -23.56 -1.50
N TRP A 120 13.98 -24.64 -0.74
CA TRP A 120 15.09 -25.52 -0.41
C TRP A 120 15.15 -26.62 -1.47
N GLN A 121 16.32 -26.83 -2.05
CA GLN A 121 16.58 -27.96 -2.94
C GLN A 121 17.64 -28.84 -2.29
N CYS A 122 17.47 -30.16 -2.42
CA CYS A 122 18.53 -31.10 -2.04
C CYS A 122 19.72 -30.89 -2.98
N SER A 123 20.91 -30.65 -2.42
CA SER A 123 22.15 -30.64 -3.18
C SER A 123 22.82 -32.01 -3.03
N GLU A 124 23.20 -32.62 -4.16
CA GLU A 124 24.03 -33.83 -4.17
C GLU A 124 25.51 -33.51 -3.87
N GLN A 125 25.90 -32.23 -3.99
CA GLN A 125 27.27 -31.76 -3.86
C GLN A 125 27.51 -31.16 -2.48
N LEU A 126 27.37 -31.98 -1.43
CA LEU A 126 27.54 -31.56 -0.04
C LEU A 126 28.97 -31.00 0.22
N ASP A 127 29.97 -31.57 -0.46
CA ASP A 127 31.39 -31.24 -0.29
C ASP A 127 31.77 -29.84 -0.82
N GLN A 128 30.93 -29.23 -1.64
CA GLN A 128 31.17 -27.91 -2.23
C GLN A 128 30.51 -26.77 -1.44
N LEU A 129 29.79 -27.10 -0.36
CA LEU A 129 29.17 -26.10 0.50
C LEU A 129 30.22 -25.42 1.39
N PRO A 130 30.09 -24.10 1.65
CA PRO A 130 30.96 -23.43 2.59
C PRO A 130 30.85 -24.11 3.97
N PRO A 131 31.96 -24.25 4.71
CA PRO A 131 31.97 -24.95 5.98
C PRO A 131 31.01 -24.28 6.97
N LEU A 132 30.24 -25.09 7.68
CA LEU A 132 29.35 -24.60 8.73
C LEU A 132 30.13 -23.78 9.75
N SER A 133 29.56 -22.67 10.21
CA SER A 133 30.19 -21.82 11.24
C SER A 133 30.50 -22.63 12.51
N ALA A 134 31.52 -22.21 13.28
CA ALA A 134 31.89 -22.87 14.54
C ALA A 134 30.75 -22.88 15.59
N ARG A 135 29.79 -21.96 15.46
CA ARG A 135 28.64 -21.80 16.37
C ARG A 135 27.44 -22.67 15.97
N ALA A 136 27.49 -23.34 14.82
CA ALA A 136 26.42 -24.17 14.31
C ALA A 136 26.42 -25.58 14.95
N HIS A 137 26.39 -25.66 16.28
CA HIS A 137 26.58 -26.90 17.04
C HIS A 137 25.58 -28.00 16.66
N GLN A 138 24.29 -27.67 16.53
CA GLN A 138 23.25 -28.66 16.16
C GLN A 138 23.32 -29.10 14.69
N GLN A 139 23.71 -28.21 13.77
CA GLN A 139 23.88 -28.59 12.36
C GLN A 139 25.08 -29.53 12.19
N ARG A 140 26.15 -29.30 12.94
CA ARG A 140 27.33 -30.17 12.94
C ARG A 140 27.05 -31.53 13.59
N SER A 141 26.26 -31.59 14.67
CA SER A 141 25.90 -32.86 15.30
C SER A 141 25.01 -33.75 14.43
N LEU A 142 24.24 -33.17 13.50
CA LEU A 142 23.42 -33.92 12.54
C LEU A 142 24.22 -34.49 11.36
N LEU A 143 25.45 -34.02 11.15
CA LEU A 143 26.34 -34.45 10.07
C LEU A 143 27.47 -35.40 10.54
N ALA A 144 27.53 -35.68 11.84
CA ALA A 144 28.53 -36.57 12.47
C ALA A 144 27.94 -37.98 12.66
#